data_AF-A0A645B131-F1
#
_entry.id   AF-A0A645B131-F1
#
_cell.length_a   1.000
_cell.length_b   1.000
_cell.length_c   1.000
_cell.angle_alpha   90.00
_cell.angle_beta   90.00
_cell.angle_gamma   90.00
#
_symmetry.space_group_name_H-M   'P 1'
#
loop_
_entity.id
_entity.type
_entity.pdbx_description
1 polymer ?
#
loop_
_entity_poly.entity_id
_entity_poly.type
_entity_poly.pdbx_seq_one_letter_code
_entity_poly.pdbx_strand_id
1 'polypeptide(L)'
;MNTFDSGGHLTDDALQALLSGGPLTELDRLEIAEHLEFCDACLLRSVERLPNEAQLSPAHSCRNTLWPRIRRRNARELAGRFATAAAAIAIAASLWSFNVFGGLVTGSAALSDSALSALHQADFPQQAQQLDRALGDSLARLSELFSFGGGATD
;
A
#
# COMPACT_ATOMS: atom_id res chain seq x y z
N MET A 1 -36.22 3.36 23.64
CA MET A 1 -36.08 2.51 22.45
C MET A 1 -34.62 2.13 22.36
N ASN A 2 -34.25 0.86 22.20
CA ASN A 2 -32.83 0.53 22.02
C ASN A 2 -32.43 0.88 20.59
N THR A 3 -31.52 1.83 20.44
CA THR A 3 -31.02 2.33 19.15
C THR A 3 -30.21 1.27 18.40
N PHE A 4 -29.60 0.36 19.16
CA PHE A 4 -28.75 -0.72 18.67
C PHE A 4 -29.34 -2.10 18.97
N ASP A 5 -29.13 -3.05 18.05
CA ASP A 5 -29.49 -4.45 18.22
C ASP A 5 -28.42 -5.22 19.03
N SER A 6 -28.68 -6.51 19.29
CA SER A 6 -27.73 -7.39 19.99
C SER A 6 -26.43 -7.65 19.23
N GLY A 7 -26.37 -7.32 17.94
CA GLY A 7 -25.18 -7.39 17.09
C GLY A 7 -24.37 -6.09 17.07
N GLY A 8 -24.83 -5.04 17.77
CA GLY A 8 -24.18 -3.73 17.77
C GLY A 8 -24.45 -2.91 16.51
N HIS A 9 -25.46 -3.27 15.71
CA HIS A 9 -25.89 -2.50 14.55
C HIS A 9 -27.13 -1.67 14.85
N LEU A 10 -27.35 -0.64 14.05
CA LEU A 10 -28.57 0.15 14.08
C LEU A 10 -29.80 -0.71 13.83
N THR A 11 -30.78 -0.60 14.73
CA THR A 11 -32.11 -1.20 14.53
C THR A 11 -32.79 -0.53 13.34
N ASP A 12 -33.64 -1.28 12.64
CA ASP A 12 -34.39 -0.74 11.50
C ASP A 12 -35.31 0.41 11.91
N ASP A 13 -35.90 0.35 13.11
CA ASP A 13 -36.76 1.40 13.66
C ASP A 13 -35.97 2.68 13.93
N ALA A 14 -34.78 2.58 14.52
CA ALA A 14 -33.91 3.74 14.78
C ALA A 14 -33.45 4.39 13.48
N LEU A 15 -33.10 3.58 12.47
CA LEU A 15 -32.70 4.10 11.17
C LEU A 15 -33.87 4.76 10.42
N GLN A 16 -35.06 4.16 10.47
CA GLN A 16 -36.26 4.76 9.88
C GLN A 16 -36.61 6.08 10.57
N ALA A 17 -36.48 6.15 11.89
CA ALA A 17 -36.65 7.36 12.67
C ALA A 17 -35.64 8.45 12.28
N LEU A 18 -34.38 8.09 12.02
CA LEU A 18 -33.37 9.04 11.52
C LEU A 18 -33.77 9.61 10.16
N LEU A 19 -34.12 8.76 9.20
CA LEU A 19 -34.42 9.16 7.83
C LEU A 19 -35.72 9.96 7.69
N SER A 20 -36.72 9.65 8.53
CA SER A 20 -38.03 10.31 8.50
C SER A 20 -38.08 11.58 9.36
N GLY A 21 -36.98 11.94 10.05
CA GLY A 21 -36.96 13.04 11.02
C GLY A 21 -37.82 12.76 12.26
N GLY A 22 -37.95 11.49 12.64
CA GLY A 22 -38.73 11.03 13.78
C GLY A 22 -38.20 11.51 15.14
N PRO A 23 -38.90 11.12 16.24
CA PRO A 23 -38.61 11.58 17.59
C PRO A 23 -37.36 10.90 18.16
N LEU A 24 -36.18 11.31 17.69
CA LEU A 24 -34.88 10.97 18.28
C LEU A 24 -34.43 12.11 19.18
N THR A 25 -33.84 11.78 20.33
CA THR A 25 -33.19 12.80 21.16
C THR A 25 -31.91 13.29 20.48
N GLU A 26 -31.40 14.45 20.87
CA GLU A 26 -30.13 14.97 20.34
C GLU A 26 -28.94 14.05 20.66
N LEU A 27 -28.98 13.37 21.81
CA LEU A 27 -27.97 12.38 22.16
C LEU A 27 -28.05 11.17 21.22
N ASP A 28 -29.25 10.64 20.98
CA ASP A 28 -29.44 9.52 20.05
C ASP A 28 -28.95 9.90 18.65
N ARG A 29 -29.25 11.12 18.17
CA ARG A 29 -28.78 11.60 16.87
C ARG A 29 -27.26 11.64 16.79
N LEU A 30 -26.59 12.09 17.85
CA LEU A 30 -25.14 12.14 17.91
C LEU A 30 -24.54 10.73 17.90
N GLU A 31 -25.05 9.81 18.73
CA GLU A 31 -24.58 8.42 18.78
C GLU A 31 -24.78 7.69 17.45
N ILE A 32 -25.91 7.92 16.79
CA ILE A 32 -26.18 7.37 15.46
C ILE A 32 -25.20 7.94 14.43
N ALA A 33 -24.92 9.24 14.47
CA ALA A 33 -23.97 9.88 13.55
C ALA A 33 -22.54 9.32 13.72
N GLU A 34 -22.08 9.17 14.97
CA GLU A 34 -20.79 8.56 15.28
C GLU A 34 -20.74 7.10 14.80
N HIS A 35 -21.82 6.34 15.01
CA HIS A 35 -21.88 4.96 14.54
C HIS A 35 -21.84 4.86 13.02
N LEU A 36 -22.49 5.77 12.29
CA LEU A 36 -22.46 5.80 10.82
C LEU A 36 -21.08 6.17 10.26
N GLU A 37 -20.27 6.93 11.00
CA GLU A 37 -18.88 7.19 10.65
C GLU A 37 -18.00 5.96 10.82
N PHE A 38 -18.31 5.10 11.81
CA PHE A 38 -17.51 3.93 12.14
C PHE A 38 -17.95 2.64 11.42
N CYS A 39 -19.24 2.46 11.16
CA CYS A 39 -19.82 1.22 10.64
C CYS A 39 -20.29 1.35 9.19
N ASP A 40 -19.44 0.94 8.26
CA ASP A 40 -19.75 0.95 6.81
C ASP A 40 -21.04 0.17 6.47
N ALA A 41 -21.33 -0.93 7.17
CA ALA A 41 -22.53 -1.72 6.91
C ALA A 41 -23.82 -0.95 7.24
N CYS A 42 -23.82 -0.19 8.34
CA CYS A 42 -24.96 0.65 8.69
C CYS A 42 -25.05 1.90 7.80
N LEU A 43 -23.91 2.44 7.37
CA LEU A 43 -23.85 3.52 6.41
C LEU A 43 -24.44 3.11 5.05
N LEU A 44 -24.13 1.93 4.54
CA LEU A 44 -24.71 1.42 3.29
C LEU A 44 -26.23 1.23 3.43
N ARG A 45 -26.68 0.61 4.52
CA ARG A 45 -28.13 0.44 4.81
C ARG A 45 -28.86 1.78 4.90
N SER A 46 -28.23 2.84 5.39
CA SER A 46 -28.84 4.17 5.47
C SER A 46 -29.00 4.80 4.09
N VAL A 47 -27.97 4.67 3.24
CA VAL A 47 -27.98 5.20 1.87
C VAL A 47 -28.98 4.45 0.98
N GLU A 48 -29.10 3.13 1.12
CA GLU A 48 -30.07 2.32 0.37
C GLU A 48 -31.53 2.68 0.66
N ARG A 49 -31.80 3.16 1.87
CA ARG A 49 -33.14 3.56 2.33
C ARG A 49 -33.48 5.02 2.01
N LEU A 50 -32.53 5.80 1.50
CA LEU A 50 -32.83 7.13 0.99
C LEU A 50 -33.75 7.00 -0.23
N PRO A 51 -34.86 7.76 -0.27
CA PRO A 51 -35.76 7.68 -1.40
C PRO A 51 -35.06 8.15 -2.68
N ASN A 52 -35.21 7.40 -3.78
CA ASN A 52 -34.59 7.69 -5.08
C ASN A 52 -35.03 9.04 -5.69
N GLU A 53 -36.09 9.65 -5.15
CA GLU A 53 -36.72 10.87 -5.66
C GLU A 53 -35.95 12.18 -5.41
N ALA A 54 -34.77 12.11 -4.78
CA ALA A 54 -33.85 13.25 -4.63
C ALA A 54 -32.56 13.13 -5.46
N GLN A 55 -32.50 12.27 -6.48
CA GLN A 55 -31.48 12.40 -7.54
C GLN A 55 -31.83 13.60 -8.42
N LEU A 56 -31.71 14.79 -7.83
CA LEU A 56 -31.61 16.03 -8.58
C LEU A 56 -30.43 15.85 -9.54
N SER A 57 -30.71 15.73 -10.84
CA SER A 57 -29.64 15.78 -11.82
C SER A 57 -28.94 17.13 -11.65
N PRO A 58 -27.67 17.15 -11.23
CA PRO A 58 -26.99 18.41 -10.98
C PRO A 58 -26.99 19.23 -12.28
N ALA A 59 -27.23 20.54 -12.18
CA ALA A 59 -27.31 21.43 -13.34
C ALA A 59 -26.05 21.36 -14.22
N HIS A 60 -24.90 21.03 -13.61
CA HIS A 60 -23.65 20.76 -14.30
C HIS A 60 -23.03 19.44 -13.86
N SER A 61 -22.45 18.72 -14.82
CA SER A 61 -21.71 17.50 -14.54
C SER A 61 -20.41 17.82 -13.80
N CYS A 62 -20.35 17.50 -12.51
CA CYS A 62 -19.13 17.57 -11.69
C CYS A 62 -18.07 16.52 -12.09
N ARG A 63 -18.40 15.65 -13.06
CA ARG A 63 -17.57 14.49 -13.46
C ARG A 63 -16.19 14.91 -13.91
N ASN A 64 -16.08 15.94 -14.74
CA ASN A 64 -14.79 16.39 -15.29
C ASN A 64 -13.84 16.93 -14.21
N THR A 65 -14.37 17.44 -13.10
CA THR A 65 -13.58 17.99 -11.99
C THR A 65 -13.27 16.94 -10.91
N LEU A 66 -14.21 16.03 -10.64
CA LEU A 66 -14.08 15.02 -9.57
C LEU A 66 -13.23 13.81 -9.99
N TRP A 67 -13.38 13.31 -11.23
CA TRP A 67 -12.65 12.13 -11.69
C TRP A 67 -11.12 12.27 -11.64
N PRO A 68 -10.53 13.40 -12.03
CA PRO A 68 -9.09 13.59 -11.87
C PRO A 68 -8.64 13.52 -10.41
N ARG A 69 -9.45 14.05 -9.47
CA ARG A 69 -9.13 14.04 -8.02
C ARG A 69 -9.18 12.62 -7.46
N ILE A 70 -10.23 11.86 -7.79
CA ILE A 70 -10.40 10.48 -7.34
C ILE A 70 -9.30 9.60 -7.93
N ARG A 71 -8.99 9.73 -9.22
CA ARG A 71 -7.89 9.01 -9.86
C ARG A 71 -6.54 9.34 -9.23
N ARG A 72 -6.25 10.61 -8.93
CA ARG A 72 -5.00 11.01 -8.25
C ARG A 72 -4.87 10.40 -6.86
N ARG A 73 -5.97 10.35 -6.09
CA ARG A 73 -5.97 9.73 -4.76
C ARG A 73 -5.69 8.23 -4.86
N ASN A 74 -6.39 7.52 -5.74
CA ASN A 74 -6.19 6.08 -5.94
C ASN A 74 -4.79 5.78 -6.47
N ALA A 75 -4.29 6.59 -7.41
CA ALA A 75 -2.96 6.42 -7.97
C ALA A 75 -1.85 6.61 -6.93
N ARG A 76 -2.00 7.50 -5.94
CA ARG A 76 -1.02 7.66 -4.85
C ARG A 76 -0.94 6.42 -3.95
N GLU A 77 -2.11 5.89 -3.57
CA GLU A 77 -2.19 4.66 -2.77
C GLU A 77 -1.62 3.44 -3.52
N LEU A 78 -1.90 3.33 -4.82
CA LEU A 78 -1.41 2.25 -5.66
C LEU A 78 0.09 2.39 -5.97
N ALA A 79 0.56 3.60 -6.27
CA ALA A 79 1.96 3.86 -6.58
C ALA A 79 2.88 3.47 -5.43
N GLY A 80 2.49 3.73 -4.16
CA GLY A 80 3.28 3.31 -3.00
C GLY A 80 3.48 1.80 -2.95
N ARG A 81 2.42 1.01 -3.19
CA ARG A 81 2.47 -0.46 -3.11
C ARG A 81 3.16 -1.09 -4.32
N PHE A 82 2.91 -0.58 -5.52
CA PHE A 82 3.51 -1.11 -6.74
C PHE A 82 4.95 -0.64 -6.94
N ALA A 83 5.36 0.51 -6.41
CA ALA A 83 6.76 0.94 -6.46
C ALA A 83 7.67 -0.04 -5.68
N THR A 84 7.26 -0.47 -4.49
CA THR A 84 8.00 -1.46 -3.71
C THR A 84 8.04 -2.81 -4.42
N ALA A 85 6.91 -3.27 -4.97
CA ALA A 85 6.87 -4.53 -5.73
C ALA A 85 7.75 -4.47 -6.99
N ALA A 86 7.70 -3.37 -7.76
CA ALA A 86 8.52 -3.18 -8.94
C ALA A 86 10.01 -3.11 -8.60
N ALA A 87 10.38 -2.43 -7.52
CA ALA A 87 11.77 -2.38 -7.04
C ALA A 87 12.27 -3.78 -6.65
N ALA A 88 11.46 -4.56 -5.91
CA ALA A 88 11.82 -5.94 -5.54
C ALA A 88 12.02 -6.84 -6.77
N ILE A 89 11.13 -6.75 -7.76
CA ILE A 89 11.25 -7.49 -9.03
C ILE A 89 12.52 -7.07 -9.78
N ALA A 90 12.80 -5.77 -9.88
CA ALA A 90 13.98 -5.26 -10.56
C ALA A 90 15.28 -5.73 -9.89
N ILE A 91 15.34 -5.72 -8.55
CA ILE A 91 16.48 -6.25 -7.80
C ILE A 91 16.63 -7.75 -8.03
N ALA A 92 15.55 -8.53 -7.89
CA ALA A 92 15.59 -9.98 -8.08
C ALA A 92 16.03 -10.34 -9.51
N ALA A 93 15.47 -9.68 -10.52
CA ALA A 93 15.85 -9.87 -11.93
C ALA A 93 17.31 -9.47 -12.20
N SER A 94 17.79 -8.39 -11.57
CA SER A 94 19.19 -7.99 -11.65
C SER A 94 20.09 -9.07 -11.04
N LEU A 95 19.83 -9.50 -9.81
CA LEU A 95 20.63 -10.53 -9.13
C LEU A 95 20.65 -11.87 -9.91
N TRP A 96 19.52 -12.22 -10.54
CA TRP A 96 19.43 -13.39 -11.41
C TRP A 96 20.27 -13.22 -12.69
N SER A 97 20.16 -12.07 -13.36
CA SER A 97 20.87 -11.79 -14.62
C SER A 97 22.39 -11.71 -14.44
N PHE A 98 22.85 -11.19 -13.30
CA PHE A 98 24.27 -11.12 -12.96
C PHE A 98 24.82 -12.43 -12.37
N ASN A 99 24.00 -13.49 -12.30
CA ASN A 99 24.37 -14.79 -11.74
C ASN A 99 25.00 -14.66 -10.33
N VAL A 100 24.55 -13.65 -9.57
CA VAL A 100 25.04 -13.39 -8.20
C VAL A 100 24.69 -14.56 -7.30
N PHE A 101 23.56 -15.22 -7.53
CA PHE A 101 23.18 -16.45 -6.84
C PHE A 101 24.11 -17.62 -7.15
N GLY A 102 24.62 -17.74 -8.38
CA GLY A 102 25.63 -18.74 -8.72
C GLY A 102 26.93 -18.48 -7.96
N GLY A 103 27.43 -17.25 -7.98
CA GLY A 103 28.63 -16.84 -7.24
C GLY A 103 28.49 -16.91 -5.71
N LEU A 104 27.29 -16.71 -5.17
CA LEU A 104 26.98 -16.90 -3.74
C LEU A 104 26.85 -18.37 -3.36
N VAL A 105 26.37 -19.25 -4.24
CA VAL A 105 26.30 -20.70 -3.98
C VAL A 105 27.69 -21.34 -4.10
N THR A 106 28.47 -21.02 -5.13
CA THR A 106 29.88 -21.45 -5.19
C THR A 106 30.72 -20.75 -4.13
N GLY A 107 30.44 -19.49 -3.81
CA GLY A 107 31.06 -18.77 -2.71
C GLY A 107 30.70 -19.35 -1.35
N SER A 108 29.45 -19.78 -1.13
CA SER A 108 29.01 -20.44 0.10
C SER A 108 29.48 -21.89 0.20
N ALA A 109 29.60 -22.62 -0.92
CA ALA A 109 30.23 -23.93 -0.96
C ALA A 109 31.74 -23.83 -0.71
N ALA A 110 32.40 -22.83 -1.32
CA ALA A 110 33.79 -22.50 -1.06
C ALA A 110 33.98 -22.02 0.39
N LEU A 111 33.07 -21.22 0.95
CA LEU A 111 33.06 -20.81 2.35
C LEU A 111 32.71 -21.96 3.28
N SER A 112 31.95 -22.98 2.87
CA SER A 112 31.66 -24.14 3.72
C SER A 112 32.89 -25.06 3.83
N ASP A 113 33.67 -25.18 2.75
CA ASP A 113 34.89 -25.97 2.70
C ASP A 113 36.09 -25.21 3.31
N SER A 114 36.13 -23.89 3.09
CA SER A 114 37.14 -22.99 3.67
C SER A 114 36.81 -22.50 5.08
N ALA A 115 35.56 -22.46 5.56
CA ALA A 115 35.27 -22.07 6.95
C ALA A 115 35.76 -23.13 7.94
N LEU A 116 35.77 -24.41 7.55
CA LEU A 116 36.38 -25.47 8.35
C LEU A 116 37.90 -25.36 8.43
N SER A 117 38.56 -24.76 7.44
CA SER A 117 40.02 -24.57 7.39
C SER A 117 40.48 -23.15 7.78
N ALA A 118 39.62 -22.14 7.69
CA ALA A 118 39.89 -20.72 7.99
C ALA A 118 39.60 -20.33 9.45
N LEU A 119 38.93 -21.19 10.24
CA LEU A 119 39.02 -21.09 11.70
C LEU A 119 40.46 -21.26 12.22
N HIS A 120 41.40 -21.73 11.38
CA HIS A 120 42.80 -21.89 11.75
C HIS A 120 43.69 -20.67 11.41
N GLN A 121 43.31 -19.78 10.49
CA GLN A 121 44.19 -18.69 10.06
C GLN A 121 43.38 -17.52 9.46
N ALA A 122 42.95 -16.59 10.31
CA ALA A 122 42.11 -15.47 9.90
C ALA A 122 42.93 -14.34 9.23
N ASP A 123 42.79 -14.19 7.92
CA ASP A 123 43.08 -12.95 7.17
C ASP A 123 41.76 -12.32 6.65
N PHE A 124 40.88 -12.01 7.60
CA PHE A 124 39.61 -11.33 7.40
C PHE A 124 39.70 -9.94 6.69
N PRO A 125 40.74 -9.10 6.89
CA PRO A 125 40.73 -7.76 6.31
C PRO A 125 40.94 -7.75 4.79
N GLN A 126 41.66 -8.72 4.22
CA GLN A 126 41.88 -8.78 2.76
C GLN A 126 40.63 -9.26 2.01
N GLN A 127 39.91 -10.24 2.57
CA GLN A 127 38.69 -10.77 1.96
C GLN A 127 37.54 -9.75 1.98
N ALA A 128 37.41 -9.00 3.09
CA ALA A 128 36.44 -7.91 3.19
C ALA A 128 36.71 -6.80 2.15
N GLN A 129 37.98 -6.44 1.93
CA GLN A 129 38.36 -5.45 0.91
C GLN A 129 38.14 -5.92 -0.52
N GLN A 130 38.27 -7.23 -0.80
CA GLN A 130 37.97 -7.78 -2.13
C GLN A 130 36.46 -7.80 -2.39
N LEU A 131 35.66 -8.12 -1.38
CA LEU A 131 34.20 -8.07 -1.48
C LEU A 131 33.70 -6.63 -1.70
N ASP A 132 34.23 -5.67 -0.95
CA ASP A 132 33.85 -4.26 -1.05
C ASP A 132 34.14 -3.70 -2.46
N ARG A 133 35.29 -4.05 -3.05
CA ARG A 133 35.61 -3.68 -4.44
C ARG A 133 34.69 -4.35 -5.46
N ALA A 134 34.40 -5.64 -5.30
CA ALA A 134 33.49 -6.35 -6.21
C ALA A 134 32.05 -5.81 -6.13
N LEU A 135 31.61 -5.41 -4.95
CA LEU A 135 30.32 -4.73 -4.74
C LEU A 135 30.34 -3.32 -5.33
N GLY A 136 31.43 -2.57 -5.15
CA GLY A 136 31.60 -1.24 -5.75
C GLY A 136 31.55 -1.27 -7.29
N ASP A 137 32.28 -2.19 -7.92
CA ASP A 137 32.33 -2.32 -9.38
C ASP A 137 30.98 -2.77 -9.97
N SER A 138 30.25 -3.64 -9.26
CA SER A 138 28.91 -4.07 -9.68
C SER A 138 27.87 -2.97 -9.50
N LEU A 139 27.92 -2.20 -8.41
CA LEU A 139 27.04 -1.05 -8.17
C LEU A 139 27.30 0.10 -9.14
N ALA A 140 28.56 0.37 -9.51
CA ALA A 140 28.90 1.36 -10.52
C ALA A 140 28.29 1.00 -11.88
N ARG A 141 28.40 -0.27 -12.31
CA ARG A 141 27.78 -0.74 -13.56
C ARG A 141 26.26 -0.72 -13.54
N LEU A 142 25.66 -1.02 -12.40
CA LEU A 142 24.22 -0.86 -12.20
C LEU A 142 23.81 0.62 -12.31
N SER A 143 24.58 1.55 -11.74
CA SER A 143 24.30 2.98 -11.84
C SER A 143 24.34 3.50 -13.28
N GLU A 144 25.24 2.97 -14.11
CA GLU A 144 25.29 3.29 -15.55
C GLU A 144 24.07 2.74 -16.30
N LEU A 145 23.63 1.52 -15.99
CA LEU A 145 22.45 0.91 -16.59
C LEU A 145 21.13 1.58 -16.17
N PHE A 146 21.06 2.10 -14.94
CA PHE A 146 19.90 2.83 -14.43
C PHE A 146 19.92 4.34 -14.75
N SER A 147 20.96 4.85 -15.44
CA SER A 147 20.98 6.20 -16.01
C SER A 147 20.10 6.33 -17.26
N PHE A 148 18.87 5.82 -17.18
CA PHE A 148 17.83 6.02 -18.18
C PHE A 148 16.76 6.93 -17.58
N GLY A 149 16.87 8.24 -17.85
CA GLY A 149 15.75 9.17 -17.65
C GLY A 149 15.97 10.34 -16.68
N GLY A 150 17.15 10.95 -16.66
CA GLY A 150 17.37 12.28 -16.06
C GLY A 150 17.42 13.39 -17.13
N GLY A 151 16.47 13.39 -18.07
CA GLY A 151 16.35 14.46 -19.07
C GLY A 151 15.69 15.69 -18.45
N ALA A 152 16.49 16.72 -18.19
CA ALA A 152 16.05 18.05 -17.81
C ALA A 152 15.05 18.60 -18.85
N THR A 153 13.91 19.09 -18.36
CA THR A 153 13.03 19.98 -19.12
C THR A 153 13.57 21.40 -19.00
N ASP A 154 14.08 21.94 -20.10
CA ASP A 154 14.02 23.38 -20.43
C ASP A 154 13.08 23.54 -21.63
#